data_AF-A0A658KCI8-F1
#
_entry.id   AF-A0A658KCI8-F1
#
_cell.length_a   1.000
_cell.length_b   1.000
_cell.length_c   1.000
_cell.angle_alpha   90.00
_cell.angle_beta   90.00
_cell.angle_gamma   90.00
#
_symmetry.space_group_name_H-M   'P 1'
#
loop_
_entity.id
_entity.type
_entity.pdbx_description
1 polymer ?
#
loop_
_entity_poly.entity_id
_entity_poly.type
_entity_poly.pdbx_seq_one_letter_code
_entity_poly.pdbx_strand_id
1 'polypeptide(L)'
;MKVLQPLLIKGCFGVKQAIYFYFMQPTPFGLDNFTLLERRGNSEVAYGLAGKLWRANYGQATLADVHAFQAFDTFGSVKLVVSSECRLLEAGLTRVVTETRVHCLDNHALRRFTPYWYVIRPVSGIIRRRMLKIVARECRYPRL
;
A
#
# COMPACT_ATOMS: atom_id res chain seq x y z
N MET A 1 20.53 24.09 13.34
CA MET A 1 20.28 25.29 14.17
C MET A 1 18.97 25.07 14.94
N LYS A 2 18.99 25.44 16.22
CA LYS A 2 17.99 25.32 17.32
C LYS A 2 16.50 25.15 16.95
N VAL A 3 15.82 24.11 17.46
CA VAL A 3 15.01 24.02 18.72
C VAL A 3 13.60 24.63 18.60
N LEU A 4 12.57 23.77 18.65
CA LEU A 4 11.45 23.89 19.60
C LEU A 4 10.69 22.55 19.70
N GLN A 5 10.67 21.97 20.90
CA GLN A 5 9.67 21.01 21.41
C GLN A 5 8.73 21.80 22.36
N PRO A 6 7.66 21.22 22.96
CA PRO A 6 6.81 20.10 22.57
C PRO A 6 5.31 20.50 22.57
N LEU A 7 4.46 19.84 21.77
CA LEU A 7 3.01 19.83 22.07
C LEU A 7 2.62 18.47 22.64
N LEU A 8 2.41 18.50 23.96
CA LEU A 8 1.89 17.41 24.76
C LEU A 8 0.42 17.17 24.37
N ILE A 9 0.15 16.16 23.54
CA ILE A 9 -1.18 15.57 23.44
C ILE A 9 -1.16 14.29 24.27
N LYS A 10 -1.54 14.41 25.55
CA LYS A 10 -1.97 13.27 26.35
C LYS A 10 -3.33 12.84 25.82
N GLY A 11 -3.38 11.63 25.27
CA GLY A 11 -4.59 10.94 24.86
C GLY A 11 -4.33 9.45 24.89
N CYS A 12 -4.34 8.88 26.10
CA CYS A 12 -4.40 7.44 26.30
C CYS A 12 -5.73 6.92 25.73
N PHE A 13 -5.70 6.22 24.60
CA PHE A 13 -6.58 5.08 24.33
C PHE A 13 -5.91 4.16 23.30
N GLY A 14 -5.43 3.00 23.77
CA GLY A 14 -5.56 1.78 22.97
C GLY A 14 -4.42 1.32 22.06
N VAL A 15 -3.14 1.66 22.28
CA VAL A 15 -2.04 1.01 21.51
C VAL A 15 -2.00 -0.51 21.74
N LYS A 16 -2.49 -0.99 22.90
CA LYS A 16 -2.65 -2.43 23.17
C LYS A 16 -3.82 -3.08 22.42
N GLN A 17 -4.84 -2.31 22.04
CA GLN A 17 -6.07 -2.82 21.42
C GLN A 17 -5.91 -3.00 19.91
N ALA A 18 -5.09 -2.14 19.27
CA ALA A 18 -4.73 -2.26 17.85
C ALA A 18 -3.91 -3.53 17.54
N ILE A 19 -3.10 -4.01 18.48
CA ILE A 19 -2.31 -5.23 18.31
C ILE A 19 -3.21 -6.48 18.38
N TYR A 20 -4.16 -6.52 19.32
CA TYR A 20 -5.11 -7.62 19.41
C TYR A 20 -6.08 -7.69 18.21
N PHE A 21 -6.45 -6.55 17.63
CA PHE A 21 -7.29 -6.49 16.43
C PHE A 21 -6.59 -7.03 15.17
N TYR A 22 -5.26 -6.95 15.11
CA TYR A 22 -4.45 -7.45 13.98
C TYR A 22 -4.37 -8.99 13.95
N PHE A 23 -4.62 -9.66 15.09
CA PHE A 23 -4.42 -11.11 15.23
C PHE A 23 -5.70 -11.96 15.16
N MET A 24 -6.90 -11.36 15.15
CA MET A 24 -8.18 -12.09 15.30
C MET A 24 -9.24 -11.70 14.27
N GLN A 25 -8.92 -11.65 12.98
CA GLN A 25 -9.91 -11.54 11.88
C GLN A 25 -9.49 -12.41 10.69
N PRO A 26 -10.42 -12.96 9.88
CA PRO A 26 -10.10 -13.82 8.74
C PRO A 26 -9.26 -13.03 7.72
N THR A 27 -8.07 -13.56 7.40
CA THR A 27 -7.03 -13.02 6.49
C THR A 27 -7.07 -11.49 6.25
N PRO A 28 -6.42 -10.69 7.12
CA PRO A 28 -6.29 -9.26 6.90
C PRO A 28 -5.17 -9.03 5.86
N PHE A 29 -5.52 -8.49 4.69
CA PHE A 29 -4.58 -8.08 3.64
C PHE A 29 -3.81 -9.23 2.94
N GLY A 30 -4.36 -9.75 1.85
CA GLY A 30 -3.62 -10.47 0.81
C GLY A 30 -3.83 -9.83 -0.58
N LEU A 31 -3.10 -10.33 -1.57
CA LEU A 31 -3.25 -9.91 -2.99
C LEU A 31 -4.64 -10.23 -3.56
N ASP A 32 -5.40 -11.11 -2.91
CA ASP A 32 -6.80 -11.44 -3.18
C ASP A 32 -7.73 -10.23 -3.05
N ASN A 33 -7.38 -9.26 -2.19
CA ASN A 33 -8.11 -8.02 -2.09
C ASN A 33 -7.78 -7.05 -3.24
N PHE A 34 -6.74 -7.29 -4.03
CA PHE A 34 -6.33 -6.38 -5.08
C PHE A 34 -6.86 -6.84 -6.44
N THR A 35 -7.35 -5.89 -7.22
CA THR A 35 -7.65 -6.13 -8.63
C THR A 35 -6.35 -6.15 -9.42
N LEU A 36 -6.05 -7.23 -10.14
CA LEU A 36 -4.95 -7.25 -11.11
C LEU A 36 -5.28 -6.27 -12.25
N LEU A 37 -4.46 -5.22 -12.43
CA LEU A 37 -4.67 -4.21 -13.46
C LEU A 37 -3.87 -4.50 -14.71
N GLU A 38 -2.62 -4.91 -14.54
CA GLU A 38 -1.71 -5.20 -15.64
C GLU A 38 -0.67 -6.23 -15.20
N ARG A 39 -0.27 -7.09 -16.14
CA ARG A 39 0.90 -7.97 -16.01
C ARG A 39 1.62 -8.02 -17.35
N ARG A 40 2.90 -7.68 -17.35
CA ARG A 40 3.78 -7.82 -18.51
C ARG A 40 4.77 -8.94 -18.26
N GLY A 41 4.42 -10.13 -18.71
CA GLY A 41 5.22 -11.34 -18.51
C GLY A 41 5.67 -11.50 -17.06
N ASN A 42 6.99 -11.65 -16.88
CA ASN A 42 7.64 -11.77 -15.58
C ASN A 42 8.35 -10.48 -15.13
N SER A 43 8.27 -9.41 -15.92
CA SER A 43 9.00 -8.16 -15.65
C SER A 43 8.17 -7.13 -14.92
N GLU A 44 6.84 -7.13 -15.06
CA GLU A 44 6.01 -6.11 -14.44
C GLU A 44 4.64 -6.64 -14.01
N VAL A 45 4.15 -6.15 -12.88
CA VAL A 45 2.79 -6.40 -12.41
C VAL A 45 2.25 -5.17 -11.68
N ALA A 46 0.98 -4.84 -11.91
CA ALA A 46 0.27 -3.74 -11.27
C ALA A 46 -1.05 -4.22 -10.67
N TYR A 47 -1.29 -3.80 -9.44
CA TYR A 47 -2.46 -4.14 -8.64
C TYR A 47 -3.19 -2.87 -8.18
N GLY A 48 -4.52 -2.90 -8.20
CA GLY A 48 -5.40 -1.78 -7.93
C GLY A 48 -6.30 -1.99 -6.72
N LEU A 49 -6.54 -0.90 -5.99
CA LEU A 49 -7.57 -0.78 -4.96
C LEU A 49 -8.32 0.53 -5.15
N ALA A 50 -9.62 0.56 -4.85
CA ALA A 50 -10.35 1.81 -4.75
C ALA A 50 -11.25 1.85 -3.53
N GLY A 51 -11.67 3.05 -3.13
CA GLY A 51 -12.60 3.27 -2.02
C GLY A 51 -12.11 4.32 -1.04
N LYS A 52 -12.70 4.30 0.16
CA LYS A 52 -12.39 5.21 1.26
C LYS A 52 -11.34 4.58 2.16
N LEU A 53 -10.13 4.39 1.64
CA LEU A 53 -9.06 3.56 2.22
C LEU A 53 -8.54 4.00 3.60
N TRP A 54 -9.01 5.14 4.12
CA TRP A 54 -8.69 5.66 5.44
C TRP A 54 -9.72 5.26 6.52
N ARG A 55 -10.80 4.55 6.16
CA ARG A 55 -11.80 4.10 7.13
C ARG A 55 -11.27 2.93 7.95
N ALA A 56 -11.68 2.84 9.20
CA ALA A 56 -11.27 1.77 10.12
C ALA A 56 -11.66 0.37 9.63
N ASN A 57 -12.72 0.25 8.82
CA ASN A 57 -13.15 -0.99 8.17
C ASN A 57 -12.51 -1.20 6.79
N TYR A 58 -11.32 -0.65 6.56
CA TYR A 58 -10.57 -0.64 5.29
C TYR A 58 -11.22 0.14 4.14
N GLY A 59 -12.54 0.34 4.16
CA GLY A 59 -13.28 1.18 3.23
C GLY A 59 -13.10 0.83 1.75
N GLN A 60 -12.66 -0.39 1.48
CA GLN A 60 -12.33 -0.87 0.15
C GLN A 60 -13.62 -1.17 -0.64
N ALA A 61 -13.64 -0.74 -1.89
CA ALA A 61 -14.67 -1.14 -2.84
C ALA A 61 -14.37 -2.53 -3.41
N THR A 62 -15.41 -3.34 -3.58
CA THR A 62 -15.30 -4.61 -4.31
C THR A 62 -15.25 -4.31 -5.80
N LEU A 63 -14.14 -4.66 -6.45
CA LEU A 63 -13.92 -4.43 -7.87
C LEU A 63 -13.63 -5.77 -8.54
N ALA A 64 -14.46 -6.14 -9.51
CA ALA A 64 -14.35 -7.44 -10.19
C ALA A 64 -13.11 -7.52 -11.08
N ASP A 65 -12.79 -6.43 -11.79
CA ASP A 65 -11.75 -6.41 -12.81
C ASP A 65 -11.18 -5.00 -13.06
N VAL A 66 -10.26 -4.92 -14.02
CA VAL A 66 -9.62 -3.67 -14.46
C VAL A 66 -10.64 -2.65 -14.99
N HIS A 67 -11.72 -3.08 -15.64
CA HIS A 67 -12.75 -2.17 -16.16
C HIS A 67 -13.56 -1.55 -15.04
N ALA A 68 -13.93 -2.33 -14.02
CA ALA A 68 -14.57 -1.83 -12.81
C ALA A 68 -13.66 -0.83 -12.07
N PHE A 69 -12.35 -1.11 -12.00
CA PHE A 69 -11.38 -0.17 -11.42
C PHE A 69 -11.28 1.14 -12.23
N GLN A 70 -11.25 1.06 -13.57
CA GLN A 70 -11.21 2.23 -14.45
C GLN A 70 -12.48 3.07 -14.32
N ALA A 71 -13.66 2.43 -14.33
CA ALA A 71 -14.96 3.10 -14.22
C ALA A 71 -15.30 3.61 -12.81
N PHE A 72 -14.58 3.17 -11.78
CA PHE A 72 -14.86 3.58 -10.40
C PHE A 72 -14.73 5.10 -10.22
N ASP A 73 -15.82 5.79 -9.84
CA ASP A 73 -15.84 7.24 -9.64
C ASP A 73 -16.69 7.64 -8.41
N THR A 74 -16.53 6.90 -7.31
CA THR A 74 -17.34 7.16 -6.11
C THR A 74 -16.84 8.39 -5.36
N PHE A 75 -17.72 9.38 -5.15
CA PHE A 75 -17.41 10.59 -4.38
C PHE A 75 -16.75 10.32 -3.03
N GLY A 76 -15.73 11.12 -2.75
CA GLY A 76 -14.93 11.07 -1.54
C GLY A 76 -14.14 9.78 -1.44
N SER A 77 -13.63 9.24 -2.56
CA SER A 77 -12.82 8.01 -2.59
C SER A 77 -11.49 8.22 -3.32
N VAL A 78 -10.58 7.26 -3.17
CA VAL A 78 -9.29 7.22 -3.86
C VAL A 78 -9.18 5.98 -4.72
N LYS A 79 -8.35 6.04 -5.76
CA LYS A 79 -7.75 4.89 -6.44
C LYS A 79 -6.29 4.77 -6.03
N LEU A 80 -5.85 3.57 -5.73
CA LEU A 80 -4.48 3.26 -5.36
C LEU A 80 -3.98 2.15 -6.27
N VAL A 81 -2.78 2.35 -6.82
CA VAL A 81 -2.09 1.36 -7.64
C VAL A 81 -0.75 1.04 -6.99
N VAL A 82 -0.45 -0.24 -6.84
CA VAL A 82 0.88 -0.72 -6.47
C VAL A 82 1.45 -1.48 -7.66
N SER A 83 2.59 -1.03 -8.17
CA SER A 83 3.28 -1.70 -9.27
C SER A 83 4.65 -2.19 -8.80
N SER A 84 5.05 -3.36 -9.30
CA SER A 84 6.38 -3.91 -9.13
C SER A 84 6.97 -4.21 -10.49
N GLU A 85 8.17 -3.71 -10.72
CA GLU A 85 8.88 -3.84 -11.98
C GLU A 85 10.29 -4.39 -11.74
N CYS A 86 10.70 -5.36 -12.54
CA CYS A 86 12.02 -5.95 -12.58
C CYS A 86 12.73 -5.49 -13.86
N ARG A 87 13.76 -4.66 -13.71
CA ARG A 87 14.61 -4.20 -14.82
C ARG A 87 15.96 -4.89 -14.76
N LEU A 88 16.32 -5.61 -15.82
CA LEU A 88 17.68 -6.11 -15.98
C LEU A 88 18.62 -4.92 -16.17
N LEU A 89 19.65 -4.82 -15.34
CA LEU A 89 20.70 -3.82 -15.52
C LEU A 89 21.85 -4.43 -16.32
N GLU A 90 22.32 -5.60 -15.90
CA GLU A 90 23.43 -6.35 -16.49
C GLU A 90 23.20 -7.85 -16.22
N ALA A 91 24.01 -8.72 -16.85
CA ALA A 91 23.92 -10.16 -16.61
C ALA A 91 24.06 -10.50 -15.11
N GLY A 92 23.04 -11.13 -14.53
CA GLY A 92 23.01 -11.46 -13.10
C GLY A 92 22.64 -10.30 -12.17
N LEU A 93 22.36 -9.10 -12.68
CA LEU A 93 21.97 -7.93 -11.90
C LEU A 93 20.61 -7.39 -12.33
N THR A 94 19.60 -7.59 -11.49
CA THR A 94 18.24 -7.06 -11.70
C THR A 94 17.89 -6.03 -10.63
N ARG A 95 17.36 -4.89 -11.06
CA ARG A 95 16.76 -3.88 -10.19
C ARG A 95 15.27 -4.14 -10.07
N VAL A 96 14.81 -4.35 -8.83
CA VAL A 96 13.39 -4.43 -8.51
C VAL A 96 12.92 -3.08 -7.98
N VAL A 97 11.93 -2.48 -8.62
CA VAL A 97 11.31 -1.22 -8.24
C VAL A 97 9.87 -1.50 -7.83
N THR A 98 9.46 -0.98 -6.67
CA THR A 98 8.05 -1.00 -6.26
C THR A 98 7.56 0.43 -6.10
N GLU A 99 6.48 0.76 -6.78
CA GLU A 99 5.85 2.08 -6.74
C GLU A 99 4.43 1.99 -6.18
N THR A 100 3.99 3.03 -5.48
CA THR A 100 2.60 3.16 -5.05
C THR A 100 2.10 4.53 -5.47
N ARG A 101 1.09 4.55 -6.34
CA ARG A 101 0.46 5.75 -6.87
C ARG A 101 -0.92 5.85 -6.26
N VAL A 102 -1.29 7.03 -5.76
CA VAL A 102 -2.63 7.27 -5.22
C VAL A 102 -3.24 8.45 -5.95
N HIS A 103 -4.43 8.25 -6.49
CA HIS A 103 -5.24 9.27 -7.11
C HIS A 103 -6.47 9.54 -6.24
N CYS A 104 -6.60 10.76 -5.74
CA CYS A 104 -7.80 11.21 -5.05
C CYS A 104 -8.80 11.69 -6.10
N LEU A 105 -10.01 11.11 -6.11
CA LEU A 105 -11.03 11.43 -7.13
C LEU A 105 -11.58 12.85 -6.99
N ASP A 106 -11.49 13.43 -5.78
CA ASP A 106 -11.97 14.77 -5.49
C ASP A 106 -11.23 15.40 -4.30
N ASN A 107 -11.48 16.69 -4.09
CA ASN A 107 -10.89 17.49 -3.01
C ASN A 107 -11.32 17.01 -1.61
N HIS A 108 -12.49 16.40 -1.47
CA HIS A 108 -12.93 15.85 -0.18
C HIS A 108 -12.13 14.59 0.16
N ALA A 109 -11.90 13.70 -0.81
CA ALA A 109 -11.02 12.55 -0.68
C ALA A 109 -9.59 12.99 -0.32
N LEU A 110 -9.05 14.01 -1.01
CA LEU A 110 -7.71 14.53 -0.73
C LEU A 110 -7.56 15.01 0.72
N ARG A 111 -8.51 15.81 1.22
CA ARG A 111 -8.49 16.33 2.61
C ARG A 111 -8.54 15.23 3.66
N ARG A 112 -9.30 14.16 3.40
CA ARG A 112 -9.43 13.02 4.33
C ARG A 112 -8.25 12.05 4.24
N PHE A 113 -7.75 11.80 3.03
CA PHE A 113 -6.70 10.83 2.78
C PHE A 113 -5.32 11.36 3.16
N THR A 114 -5.04 12.65 2.96
CA THR A 114 -3.72 13.25 3.24
C THR A 114 -3.22 13.02 4.66
N PRO A 115 -3.95 13.35 5.74
CA PRO A 115 -3.46 13.13 7.11
C PRO A 115 -3.26 11.64 7.40
N TYR A 116 -4.18 10.79 6.93
CA TYR A 116 -4.05 9.33 7.03
C TYR A 116 -2.77 8.84 6.35
N TRP A 117 -2.49 9.31 5.13
CA TRP A 117 -1.30 8.95 4.36
C TRP A 117 0.01 9.28 5.10
N TYR A 118 0.10 10.46 5.71
CA TYR A 118 1.30 10.85 6.48
C TYR A 118 1.55 9.94 7.69
N VAL A 119 0.49 9.43 8.33
CA VAL A 119 0.61 8.50 9.44
C VAL A 119 1.08 7.11 8.96
N ILE A 120 0.53 6.60 7.86
CA ILE A 120 0.82 5.22 7.41
C ILE A 120 2.08 5.09 6.55
N ARG A 121 2.49 6.15 5.84
CA ARG A 121 3.65 6.15 4.93
C ARG A 121 4.96 5.65 5.58
N PRO A 122 5.36 6.08 6.79
CA PRO A 122 6.63 5.63 7.37
C PRO A 122 6.65 4.12 7.62
N VAL A 123 5.57 3.58 8.20
CA VAL A 123 5.44 2.15 8.49
C VAL A 123 5.41 1.34 7.19
N SER A 124 4.61 1.79 6.22
CA SER A 124 4.54 1.17 4.88
C SER A 124 5.90 1.13 4.19
N GLY A 125 6.71 2.18 4.33
CA GLY A 125 8.07 2.23 3.78
C GLY A 125 9.04 1.25 4.44
N ILE A 126 8.88 0.94 5.72
CA ILE A 126 9.69 -0.08 6.40
C ILE A 126 9.32 -1.48 5.91
N ILE A 127 8.02 -1.78 5.83
CA ILE A 127 7.51 -3.07 5.35
C ILE A 127 8.01 -3.35 3.93
N ARG A 128 7.86 -2.38 3.02
CA ARG A 128 8.31 -2.51 1.63
C ARG A 128 9.80 -2.75 1.51
N ARG A 129 10.62 -2.06 2.30
CA ARG A 129 12.08 -2.30 2.35
C ARG A 129 12.41 -3.70 2.85
N ARG A 130 11.67 -4.23 3.83
CA ARG A 130 11.83 -5.62 4.29
C ARG A 130 11.45 -6.63 3.21
N MET A 131 10.33 -6.41 2.52
CA MET A 131 9.89 -7.24 1.39
C MET A 131 10.95 -7.29 0.28
N LEU A 132 11.49 -6.13 -0.13
CA LEU A 132 12.56 -6.08 -1.15
C LEU A 132 13.84 -6.79 -0.71
N LYS A 133 14.20 -6.71 0.58
CA LYS A 133 15.35 -7.47 1.13
C LYS A 133 15.12 -8.97 1.10
N ILE A 134 13.89 -9.42 1.35
CA ILE A 134 13.52 -10.85 1.26
C ILE A 134 13.62 -11.31 -0.20
N VAL A 135 13.03 -10.58 -1.14
CA VAL A 135 13.14 -10.88 -2.58
C VAL A 135 14.60 -10.95 -3.02
N ALA A 136 15.42 -9.96 -2.63
CA ALA A 136 16.84 -9.95 -2.96
C ALA A 136 17.62 -11.15 -2.36
N ARG A 137 17.20 -11.66 -1.19
CA ARG A 137 17.80 -12.84 -0.57
C ARG A 137 17.40 -14.12 -1.30
N GLU A 138 16.13 -14.30 -1.59
CA GLU A 138 15.62 -15.51 -2.29
C GLU A 138 16.15 -15.58 -3.73
N CYS A 139 16.31 -14.46 -4.43
CA CYS A 139 16.94 -14.47 -5.77
C CYS A 139 18.45 -14.76 -5.72
N ARG A 140 19.13 -14.47 -4.61
CA ARG A 140 20.57 -14.76 -4.43
C ARG A 140 20.81 -16.23 -4.08
N TYR A 141 19.88 -16.83 -3.35
CA TYR A 141 19.91 -18.24 -2.95
C TYR A 141 18.60 -18.89 -3.38
N PRO A 142 18.41 -19.13 -4.68
CA PRO A 142 17.20 -19.80 -5.15
C PRO A 142 17.16 -21.17 -4.47
N ARG A 143 16.12 -21.40 -3.66
CA ARG A 143 15.85 -22.73 -3.11
C ARG A 143 15.51 -23.63 -4.30
N LEU A 144 16.45 -24.50 -4.65
CA LEU A 144 16.29 -25.60 -5.61
C LEU A 144 15.38 -26.68 -5.01
#